data_AF-A0A8J6SK57-F1
#
_entry.id   AF-A0A8J6SK57-F1
#
_cell.length_a   1.000
_cell.length_b   1.000
_cell.length_c   1.000
_cell.angle_alpha   90.00
_cell.angle_beta   90.00
_cell.angle_gamma   90.00
#
_symmetry.space_group_name_H-M   'P 1'
#
loop_
_entity.id
_entity.type
_entity.pdbx_description
1 polymer ?
#
loop_
_entity_poly.entity_id
_entity_poly.type
_entity_poly.pdbx_seq_one_letter_code
_entity_poly.pdbx_strand_id
1 'polypeptide(L)'
;MKNYRSAFWVNSLSLLVVVALIVYTKVFGDSAGILFQPPVTPQDPSAGLLTHTFQLLCAVPPIICTFTFALLRAIQSPKKLNLFILYSALITGGFLINEIFRIHIILLRAGIPKLVTIVVYAAVSLGYGLAFRRKLKSTPYILLLSGIGLLFSAIAVDSLRLSGDGFPSLLEGIPKLFSEINIALYFWYVCYGEILRSLNSSPVE
;
A
#
# COMPACT_ATOMS: atom_id res chain seq x y z
N MET A 1 1.91 31.67 7.16
CA MET A 1 2.79 31.61 5.97
C MET A 1 3.36 30.22 5.65
N LYS A 2 3.70 29.37 6.63
CA LYS A 2 4.29 28.02 6.40
C LYS A 2 3.36 27.05 5.63
N ASN A 3 2.05 27.13 5.84
CA ASN A 3 1.07 26.20 5.24
C ASN A 3 0.91 26.40 3.72
N TYR A 4 0.91 27.65 3.24
CA TYR A 4 0.84 27.97 1.81
C TYR A 4 2.08 27.49 1.04
N ARG A 5 3.26 27.57 1.66
CA ARG A 5 4.50 27.05 1.06
C ARG A 5 4.43 25.53 0.86
N SER A 6 3.93 24.79 1.86
CA SER A 6 3.77 23.34 1.75
C SER A 6 2.76 22.96 0.66
N ALA A 7 1.62 23.64 0.62
CA ALA A 7 0.61 23.42 -0.41
C ALA A 7 1.18 23.69 -1.82
N PHE A 8 1.93 24.78 -1.99
CA PHE A 8 2.59 25.11 -3.25
C PHE A 8 3.55 24.01 -3.71
N TRP A 9 4.39 23.48 -2.80
CA TRP A 9 5.32 22.40 -3.12
C TRP A 9 4.62 21.11 -3.50
N VAL A 10 3.56 20.72 -2.78
CA VAL A 10 2.80 19.51 -3.09
C VAL A 10 2.14 19.63 -4.46
N ASN A 11 1.46 20.75 -4.74
CA ASN A 11 0.82 20.97 -6.05
C ASN A 11 1.84 21.02 -7.19
N SER A 12 3.00 21.66 -6.98
CA SER A 12 4.06 21.71 -7.98
C SER A 12 4.64 20.32 -8.27
N LEU A 13 4.87 19.52 -7.23
CA LEU A 13 5.34 18.15 -7.38
C LEU A 13 4.31 17.26 -8.08
N SER A 14 3.03 17.35 -7.69
CA SER A 14 1.95 16.64 -8.36
C SER A 14 1.84 17.01 -9.84
N LEU A 15 1.96 18.30 -10.17
CA LEU A 15 2.00 18.76 -11.55
C LEU A 15 3.19 18.17 -12.31
N LEU A 16 4.39 18.17 -11.73
CA LEU A 16 5.57 17.56 -12.35
C LEU A 16 5.36 16.07 -12.61
N VAL A 17 4.74 15.34 -11.69
CA VAL A 17 4.40 13.91 -11.88
C VAL A 17 3.41 13.75 -13.03
N VAL A 18 2.36 14.58 -13.11
CA VAL A 18 1.40 14.55 -14.23
C VAL A 18 2.09 14.83 -15.56
N VAL A 19 2.97 15.85 -15.62
CA VAL A 19 3.74 16.16 -16.83
C VAL A 19 4.65 14.99 -17.21
N ALA A 20 5.34 14.39 -16.24
CA ALA A 20 6.20 13.23 -16.49
C ALA A 20 5.40 12.05 -17.05
N LEU A 21 4.19 11.78 -16.52
CA LEU A 21 3.30 10.73 -17.03
C LEU A 21 2.80 11.03 -18.45
N ILE A 22 2.47 12.29 -18.76
CA ILE A 22 2.08 12.71 -20.11
C ILE A 22 3.24 12.54 -21.10
N VAL A 23 4.46 12.89 -20.69
CA VAL A 23 5.67 12.68 -21.51
C VAL A 23 5.90 11.19 -21.72
N TYR A 24 5.78 10.38 -20.67
CA TYR A 24 5.87 8.93 -20.74
C TYR A 24 4.91 8.36 -21.78
N THR A 25 3.61 8.70 -21.74
CA THR A 25 2.65 8.16 -22.73
C THR A 25 3.05 8.54 -24.16
N LYS A 26 3.52 9.76 -24.38
CA LYS A 26 3.98 10.20 -25.71
C LYS A 26 5.23 9.45 -26.18
N VAL A 27 6.18 9.18 -25.29
CA VAL A 27 7.41 8.43 -25.62
C VAL A 27 7.08 7.00 -26.09
N PHE A 28 6.04 6.39 -25.53
CA PHE A 28 5.60 5.03 -25.88
C PHE A 28 4.50 4.98 -26.96
N GLY A 29 4.16 6.12 -27.57
CA GLY A 29 3.20 6.19 -28.69
C GLY A 29 1.73 6.23 -28.29
N ASP A 30 1.43 6.35 -27.00
CA ASP A 30 0.07 6.43 -26.48
C ASP A 30 -0.47 7.88 -26.42
N SER A 31 -1.79 8.02 -26.52
CA SER A 31 -2.45 9.31 -26.26
C SER A 31 -2.42 9.63 -24.77
N ALA A 32 -2.21 10.89 -24.39
CA ALA A 32 -2.27 11.31 -22.98
C ALA A 32 -3.65 11.05 -22.32
N GLY A 33 -4.71 10.92 -23.13
CA GLY A 33 -6.04 10.54 -22.67
C GLY A 33 -6.10 9.16 -22.01
N ILE A 34 -5.14 8.27 -22.32
CA ILE A 34 -5.07 6.94 -21.70
C ILE A 34 -4.87 7.01 -20.18
N LEU A 35 -4.24 8.08 -19.67
CA LEU A 35 -4.03 8.30 -18.23
C LEU A 35 -5.33 8.54 -17.47
N PHE A 36 -6.40 8.93 -18.17
CA PHE A 36 -7.72 9.23 -17.61
C PHE A 36 -8.77 8.21 -18.06
N GLN A 37 -8.35 7.14 -18.73
CA GLN A 37 -9.28 6.09 -19.13
C GLN A 37 -9.88 5.46 -17.87
N PRO A 38 -11.22 5.35 -17.78
CA PRO A 38 -11.84 4.71 -16.63
C PRO A 38 -11.38 3.25 -16.55
N PRO A 39 -11.29 2.69 -15.33
CA PRO A 39 -11.06 1.26 -15.19
C PRO A 39 -12.17 0.49 -15.91
N VAL A 40 -11.84 -0.72 -16.35
CA VAL A 40 -12.82 -1.60 -17.02
C VAL A 40 -14.01 -1.78 -16.08
N THR A 41 -15.18 -1.32 -16.52
CA THR A 41 -16.42 -1.48 -15.76
C THR A 41 -16.77 -2.97 -15.67
N PRO A 42 -17.03 -3.52 -14.48
CA PRO A 42 -17.49 -4.89 -14.34
C PRO A 42 -18.75 -5.13 -15.17
N GLN A 43 -18.89 -6.34 -15.74
CA GLN A 43 -20.06 -6.69 -16.56
C GLN A 43 -21.36 -6.79 -15.73
N ASP A 44 -21.24 -7.09 -14.44
CA ASP A 44 -22.34 -7.10 -13.47
C ASP A 44 -21.82 -6.65 -12.08
N PRO A 45 -22.71 -6.29 -11.13
CA PRO A 45 -22.30 -5.77 -9.82
C PRO A 45 -21.52 -6.75 -8.94
N SER A 46 -21.62 -8.05 -9.19
CA SER A 46 -20.95 -9.09 -8.39
C SER A 46 -19.57 -9.45 -8.93
N ALA A 47 -19.37 -9.29 -10.24
CA ALA A 47 -18.10 -9.51 -10.90
C ALA A 47 -16.97 -8.71 -10.25
N GLY A 48 -16.02 -9.44 -9.65
CA GLY A 48 -14.84 -8.84 -9.03
C GLY A 48 -15.12 -8.06 -7.75
N LEU A 49 -16.33 -8.09 -7.18
CA LEU A 49 -16.72 -7.30 -6.00
C LEU A 49 -15.67 -7.40 -4.87
N LEU A 50 -15.34 -8.62 -4.44
CA LEU A 50 -14.37 -8.84 -3.36
C LEU A 50 -12.93 -8.51 -3.76
N THR A 51 -12.59 -8.62 -5.06
CA THR A 51 -11.27 -8.18 -5.56
C THR A 51 -11.15 -6.67 -5.45
N HIS A 52 -12.20 -5.93 -5.84
CA HIS A 52 -12.24 -4.48 -5.69
C HIS A 52 -12.28 -4.06 -4.22
N THR A 53 -13.01 -4.77 -3.35
CA THR A 53 -12.96 -4.54 -1.90
C THR A 53 -11.55 -4.72 -1.35
N PHE A 54 -10.84 -5.78 -1.75
CA PHE A 54 -9.45 -5.99 -1.38
C PHE A 54 -8.54 -4.85 -1.86
N GLN A 55 -8.68 -4.38 -3.10
CA GLN A 55 -7.93 -3.24 -3.62
C GLN A 55 -8.20 -1.94 -2.84
N LEU A 56 -9.46 -1.70 -2.44
CA LEU A 56 -9.80 -0.57 -1.58
C LEU A 56 -9.16 -0.69 -0.20
N LEU A 57 -9.14 -1.90 0.39
CA LEU A 57 -8.48 -2.15 1.67
C LEU A 57 -6.97 -1.91 1.59
N CYS A 58 -6.32 -2.27 0.48
CA CYS A 58 -4.90 -1.96 0.25
C CYS A 58 -4.60 -0.45 0.32
N ALA A 59 -5.59 0.41 0.07
CA ALA A 59 -5.41 1.86 0.11
C ALA A 59 -5.45 2.43 1.53
N VAL A 60 -6.05 1.72 2.47
CA VAL A 60 -6.24 2.22 3.85
C VAL A 60 -4.91 2.42 4.58
N PRO A 61 -3.98 1.43 4.65
CA PRO A 61 -2.70 1.62 5.31
C PRO A 61 -1.86 2.79 4.78
N PRO A 62 -1.61 2.96 3.47
CA PRO A 62 -0.78 4.05 2.98
C PRO A 62 -1.41 5.42 3.22
N ILE A 63 -2.74 5.54 3.11
CA ILE A 63 -3.45 6.81 3.40
C ILE A 63 -3.26 7.20 4.86
N ILE A 64 -3.58 6.29 5.79
CA ILE A 64 -3.50 6.57 7.23
C ILE A 64 -2.06 6.85 7.64
N CYS A 65 -1.10 6.02 7.21
CA CYS A 65 0.30 6.24 7.55
C CYS A 65 0.81 7.57 6.98
N THR A 66 0.46 7.93 5.74
CA THR A 66 0.88 9.22 5.14
C THR A 66 0.29 10.39 5.91
N PHE A 67 -1.00 10.33 6.23
CA PHE A 67 -1.67 11.36 7.04
C PHE A 67 -1.00 11.51 8.41
N THR A 68 -0.80 10.39 9.11
CA THR A 68 -0.17 10.38 10.43
C THR A 68 1.27 10.88 10.37
N PHE A 69 2.05 10.52 9.35
CA PHE A 69 3.39 11.07 9.16
C PHE A 69 3.37 12.59 9.01
N ALA A 70 2.48 13.14 8.17
CA ALA A 70 2.36 14.58 7.98
C ALA A 70 1.97 15.29 9.28
N LEU A 71 1.02 14.73 10.03
CA LEU A 71 0.56 15.27 11.30
C LEU A 71 1.66 15.24 12.37
N LEU A 72 2.29 14.08 12.59
CA LEU A 72 3.35 13.90 13.58
C LEU A 72 4.56 14.80 13.28
N ARG A 73 4.85 15.04 12.00
CA ARG A 73 5.88 16.00 11.59
C ARG A 73 5.50 17.45 11.93
N ALA A 74 4.22 17.82 11.79
CA ALA A 74 3.74 19.15 12.12
C ALA A 74 3.85 19.45 13.62
N ILE A 75 3.54 18.46 14.47
CA ILE A 75 3.65 18.57 15.94
C ILE A 75 5.05 18.18 16.48
N GLN A 76 6.08 18.17 15.63
CA GLN A 76 7.49 17.95 15.99
C GLN A 76 7.79 16.63 16.75
N SER A 77 7.07 15.56 16.42
CA SER A 77 7.29 14.24 17.02
C SER A 77 8.70 13.67 16.75
N PRO A 78 9.17 12.68 17.55
CA PRO A 78 10.51 12.13 17.42
C PRO A 78 10.83 11.61 16.01
N LYS A 79 12.03 11.96 15.49
CA LYS A 79 12.47 11.60 14.13
C LYS A 79 12.34 10.10 13.81
N LYS A 80 12.66 9.23 14.78
CA LYS A 80 12.58 7.76 14.59
C LYS A 80 11.15 7.27 14.37
N LEU A 81 10.17 7.86 15.05
CA LEU A 81 8.75 7.55 14.88
C LEU A 81 8.27 8.01 13.49
N ASN A 82 8.61 9.25 13.11
CA ASN A 82 8.27 9.79 11.80
C ASN A 82 8.83 8.92 10.66
N LEU A 83 10.07 8.44 10.77
CA LEU A 83 10.63 7.51 9.79
C LEU A 83 9.87 6.19 9.74
N PHE A 84 9.56 5.58 10.89
CA PHE A 84 8.78 4.34 10.93
C PHE A 84 7.44 4.48 10.21
N ILE A 85 6.68 5.55 10.48
CA ILE A 85 5.38 5.78 9.83
C ILE A 85 5.55 6.08 8.33
N LEU A 86 6.57 6.86 7.94
CA LEU A 86 6.85 7.12 6.52
C LEU A 86 7.18 5.83 5.75
N TYR A 87 8.09 5.01 6.26
CA TYR A 87 8.44 3.76 5.60
C TYR A 87 7.25 2.78 5.56
N SER A 88 6.40 2.80 6.57
CA SER A 88 5.14 2.05 6.58
C SER A 88 4.22 2.49 5.43
N ALA A 89 4.07 3.80 5.23
CA ALA A 89 3.30 4.36 4.12
C ALA A 89 3.89 3.98 2.75
N LEU A 90 5.22 4.03 2.61
CA LEU A 90 5.89 3.71 1.34
C LEU A 90 5.74 2.23 0.97
N ILE A 91 5.88 1.31 1.93
CA ILE A 91 5.80 -0.13 1.64
C ILE A 91 4.37 -0.54 1.31
N THR A 92 3.41 -0.11 2.13
CA THR A 92 1.99 -0.40 1.88
C THR A 92 1.48 0.32 0.63
N GLY A 93 2.01 1.50 0.32
CA GLY A 93 1.75 2.20 -0.93
C GLY A 93 2.32 1.47 -2.14
N GLY A 94 3.53 0.92 -2.04
CA GLY A 94 4.11 0.07 -3.08
C GLY A 94 3.29 -1.20 -3.34
N PHE A 95 2.69 -1.78 -2.29
CA PHE A 95 1.77 -2.91 -2.41
C PHE A 95 0.45 -2.49 -3.09
N LEU A 96 -0.16 -1.39 -2.67
CA LEU A 96 -1.33 -0.80 -3.32
C LEU A 96 -1.13 -0.60 -4.83
N ILE A 97 -0.02 0.01 -5.22
CA ILE A 97 0.30 0.26 -6.64
C ILE A 97 0.39 -1.08 -7.39
N ASN A 98 1.03 -2.11 -6.82
CA ASN A 98 1.08 -3.43 -7.43
C ASN A 98 -0.31 -4.03 -7.64
N GLU A 99 -1.22 -3.89 -6.67
CA GLU A 99 -2.56 -4.48 -6.74
C GLU A 99 -3.51 -3.72 -7.68
N ILE A 100 -3.45 -2.38 -7.72
CA ILE A 100 -4.28 -1.57 -8.63
C ILE A 100 -3.80 -1.74 -10.07
N PHE A 101 -2.51 -1.54 -10.32
CA PHE A 101 -1.96 -1.54 -11.68
C PHE A 101 -1.56 -2.93 -12.16
N ARG A 102 -1.68 -3.96 -11.31
CA ARG A 102 -1.27 -5.34 -11.59
C ARG A 102 0.15 -5.40 -12.15
N ILE A 103 1.09 -4.67 -11.52
CA ILE A 103 2.49 -4.56 -11.97
C ILE A 103 3.09 -5.95 -12.18
N HIS A 104 2.87 -6.88 -11.24
CA HIS A 104 3.34 -8.26 -11.36
C HIS A 104 2.85 -8.99 -12.63
N ILE A 105 1.67 -8.67 -13.16
CA ILE A 105 1.16 -9.21 -14.44
C ILE A 105 1.82 -8.51 -15.63
N ILE A 106 1.99 -7.19 -15.56
CA ILE A 106 2.67 -6.43 -16.63
C ILE A 106 4.11 -6.92 -16.79
N LEU A 107 4.83 -7.08 -15.68
CA LEU A 107 6.20 -7.63 -15.67
C LEU A 107 6.23 -9.06 -16.21
N LEU A 108 5.22 -9.89 -15.87
CA LEU A 108 5.10 -11.23 -16.43
C LEU A 108 4.96 -11.22 -17.96
N ARG A 109 4.16 -10.30 -18.51
CA ARG A 109 4.02 -10.12 -19.97
C ARG A 109 5.31 -9.63 -20.62
N ALA A 110 6.13 -8.87 -19.89
CA ALA A 110 7.47 -8.44 -20.31
C ALA A 110 8.55 -9.54 -20.15
N GLY A 111 8.16 -10.77 -19.79
CA GLY A 111 9.07 -11.91 -19.64
C GLY A 111 9.73 -12.05 -18.27
N ILE A 112 9.37 -11.20 -17.30
CA ILE A 112 9.91 -11.27 -15.93
C ILE A 112 9.04 -12.22 -15.10
N PRO A 113 9.57 -13.34 -14.56
CA PRO A 113 8.76 -14.28 -13.80
C PRO A 113 8.10 -13.65 -12.58
N LYS A 114 6.84 -14.00 -12.31
CA LYS A 114 6.08 -13.53 -11.13
C LYS A 114 6.84 -13.73 -9.81
N LEU A 115 7.63 -14.81 -9.72
CA LEU A 115 8.49 -15.11 -8.57
C LEU A 115 9.50 -13.99 -8.29
N VAL A 116 10.06 -13.36 -9.34
CA VAL A 116 11.00 -12.23 -9.18
C VAL A 116 10.33 -11.08 -8.47
N THR A 117 9.12 -10.70 -8.91
CA THR A 117 8.33 -9.64 -8.27
C THR A 117 8.06 -9.99 -6.81
N ILE A 118 7.61 -11.22 -6.52
CA ILE A 118 7.37 -11.69 -5.14
C ILE A 118 8.63 -11.57 -4.28
N VAL A 119 9.78 -12.02 -4.79
CA VAL A 119 11.06 -11.97 -4.06
C VAL A 119 11.48 -10.53 -3.78
N VAL A 120 11.30 -9.61 -4.72
CA VAL A 120 11.61 -8.18 -4.52
C VAL A 120 10.75 -7.59 -3.40
N TYR A 121 9.42 -7.80 -3.46
CA TYR A 121 8.51 -7.31 -2.41
C TYR A 121 8.80 -7.95 -1.05
N ALA A 122 9.11 -9.25 -1.02
CA ALA A 122 9.48 -9.96 0.20
C ALA A 122 10.80 -9.43 0.79
N ALA A 123 11.82 -9.19 -0.03
CA ALA A 123 13.11 -8.66 0.42
C ALA A 123 12.98 -7.24 0.99
N VAL A 124 12.21 -6.37 0.33
CA VAL A 124 11.92 -5.01 0.82
C VAL A 124 11.16 -5.06 2.15
N SER A 125 10.13 -5.92 2.23
CA SER A 125 9.32 -6.08 3.45
C SER A 125 10.13 -6.65 4.60
N LEU A 126 11.02 -7.61 4.33
CA LEU A 126 11.94 -8.17 5.32
C LEU A 126 12.94 -7.11 5.81
N GLY A 127 13.54 -6.34 4.90
CA GLY A 127 14.44 -5.24 5.23
C GLY A 127 13.79 -4.23 6.17
N TYR A 128 12.55 -3.85 5.90
CA TYR A 128 11.75 -3.02 6.79
C TYR A 128 11.47 -3.67 8.15
N GLY A 129 11.05 -4.94 8.14
CA GLY A 129 10.79 -5.69 9.36
C GLY A 129 12.02 -5.76 10.28
N LEU A 130 13.20 -5.95 9.69
CA LEU A 130 14.48 -5.96 10.40
C LEU A 130 14.85 -4.57 10.92
N ALA A 131 14.75 -3.53 10.08
CA ALA A 131 15.09 -2.15 10.43
C ALA A 131 14.23 -1.63 11.60
N PHE A 132 12.94 -1.96 11.62
CA PHE A 132 11.99 -1.49 12.62
C PHE A 132 11.56 -2.55 13.63
N ARG A 133 12.30 -3.67 13.74
CA ARG A 133 11.93 -4.84 14.57
C ARG A 133 11.52 -4.50 16.00
N ARG A 134 12.24 -3.58 16.64
CA ARG A 134 11.98 -3.18 18.03
C ARG A 134 10.65 -2.42 18.14
N LYS A 135 10.37 -1.55 17.17
CA LYS A 135 9.13 -0.78 17.13
C LYS A 135 7.96 -1.69 16.81
N LEU A 136 8.08 -2.56 15.81
CA LEU A 136 7.07 -3.56 15.48
C LEU A 136 6.72 -4.41 16.71
N LYS A 137 7.70 -4.98 17.42
CA LYS A 137 7.43 -5.76 18.64
C LYS A 137 6.72 -5.01 19.77
N SER A 138 6.78 -3.67 19.78
CA SER A 138 6.06 -2.83 20.75
C SER A 138 4.64 -2.44 20.34
N THR A 139 4.22 -2.84 19.14
CA THR A 139 2.86 -2.63 18.58
C THR A 139 2.07 -3.94 18.65
N PRO A 140 0.76 -3.96 18.33
CA PRO A 140 0.00 -5.22 18.19
C PRO A 140 0.44 -6.04 16.96
N TYR A 141 1.71 -6.45 16.91
CA TYR A 141 2.36 -7.07 15.76
C TYR A 141 1.78 -8.43 15.38
N ILE A 142 1.01 -9.07 16.26
CA ILE A 142 0.28 -10.30 15.96
C ILE A 142 -0.73 -10.05 14.83
N LEU A 143 -1.40 -8.89 14.80
CA LEU A 143 -2.31 -8.51 13.71
C LEU A 143 -1.54 -8.35 12.38
N LEU A 144 -0.37 -7.71 12.42
CA LEU A 144 0.47 -7.59 11.24
C LEU A 144 0.96 -8.96 10.76
N LEU A 145 1.36 -9.83 11.68
CA LEU A 145 1.88 -11.16 11.36
C LEU A 145 0.78 -12.08 10.80
N SER A 146 -0.43 -12.04 11.35
CA SER A 146 -1.57 -12.78 10.80
C SER A 146 -1.92 -12.28 9.40
N GLY A 147 -1.93 -10.96 9.20
CA GLY A 147 -2.14 -10.35 7.90
C GLY A 147 -1.10 -10.82 6.87
N ILE A 148 0.18 -10.69 7.20
CA ILE A 148 1.28 -11.15 6.33
C ILE A 148 1.19 -12.67 6.07
N GLY A 149 0.90 -13.48 7.09
CA GLY A 149 0.77 -14.93 6.96
C GLY A 149 -0.34 -15.33 5.98
N LEU A 150 -1.51 -14.66 6.05
CA LEU A 150 -2.62 -14.86 5.11
C LEU A 150 -2.27 -14.40 3.70
N LEU A 151 -1.48 -13.33 3.55
CA LEU A 151 -1.01 -12.89 2.24
C LEU A 151 -0.10 -13.95 1.61
N PHE A 152 0.85 -14.48 2.38
CA PHE A 152 1.75 -15.53 1.93
C PHE A 152 0.99 -16.81 1.56
N SER A 153 -0.04 -17.20 2.32
CA SER A 153 -0.84 -18.38 1.98
C SER A 153 -1.59 -18.17 0.66
N ALA A 154 -2.18 -16.99 0.43
CA ALA A 154 -2.80 -16.67 -0.85
C ALA A 154 -1.80 -16.72 -2.01
N ILE A 155 -0.62 -16.13 -1.85
CA ILE A 155 0.44 -16.14 -2.88
C ILE A 155 0.90 -17.58 -3.16
N ALA A 156 0.98 -18.43 -2.14
CA ALA A 156 1.32 -19.84 -2.30
C ALA A 156 0.24 -20.58 -3.11
N VAL A 157 -1.04 -20.39 -2.79
CA VAL A 157 -2.17 -20.98 -3.54
C VAL A 157 -2.15 -20.54 -5.01
N ASP A 158 -2.00 -19.25 -5.26
CA ASP A 158 -1.89 -18.65 -6.60
C ASP A 158 -0.69 -19.24 -7.38
N SER A 159 0.43 -19.49 -6.70
CA SER A 159 1.63 -20.08 -7.31
C SER A 159 1.46 -21.56 -7.69
N LEU A 160 0.54 -22.30 -7.05
CA LEU A 160 0.23 -23.68 -7.39
C LEU A 160 -0.55 -23.83 -8.71
N ARG A 161 -1.03 -22.71 -9.29
CA ARG A 161 -1.79 -22.69 -10.56
C ARG A 161 -2.95 -23.68 -10.59
N LEU A 162 -3.66 -23.80 -9.46
CA LEU A 162 -4.82 -24.67 -9.36
C LEU A 162 -5.88 -24.23 -10.37
N SER A 163 -6.33 -25.16 -11.21
CA SER A 163 -7.33 -24.90 -12.24
C SER A 163 -8.76 -24.94 -11.69
N GLY A 164 -9.59 -23.97 -12.06
CA GLY A 164 -11.03 -23.93 -11.77
C GLY A 164 -11.47 -22.64 -11.07
N ASP A 165 -12.68 -22.18 -11.40
CA ASP A 165 -13.12 -20.82 -11.05
C ASP A 165 -13.83 -20.71 -9.69
N GLY A 166 -14.06 -21.84 -9.02
CA GLY A 166 -14.76 -21.90 -7.72
C GLY A 166 -13.81 -21.97 -6.53
N PHE A 167 -13.54 -23.18 -6.05
CA PHE A 167 -12.76 -23.41 -4.83
C PHE A 167 -11.33 -22.84 -4.87
N PRO A 168 -10.54 -22.96 -5.96
CA PRO A 168 -9.24 -22.31 -6.06
C PRO A 168 -9.30 -20.79 -5.89
N SER A 169 -10.26 -20.13 -6.55
CA SER A 169 -10.48 -18.68 -6.43
C SER A 169 -10.80 -18.26 -5.00
N LEU A 170 -11.57 -19.07 -4.25
CA LEU A 170 -11.87 -18.80 -2.84
C LEU A 170 -10.66 -19.02 -1.93
N LEU A 171 -9.88 -20.08 -2.17
CA LEU A 171 -8.65 -20.37 -1.41
C LEU A 171 -7.59 -19.28 -1.58
N GLU A 172 -7.56 -18.61 -2.73
CA GLU A 172 -6.70 -17.44 -2.94
C GLU A 172 -7.33 -16.16 -2.39
N GLY A 173 -8.59 -15.90 -2.74
CA GLY A 173 -9.25 -14.62 -2.49
C GLY A 173 -9.56 -14.33 -1.04
N ILE A 174 -10.04 -15.33 -0.29
CA ILE A 174 -10.41 -15.14 1.13
C ILE A 174 -9.17 -14.77 1.98
N PRO A 175 -8.03 -15.49 1.89
CA PRO A 175 -6.84 -15.09 2.63
C PRO A 175 -6.31 -13.71 2.21
N LYS A 176 -6.37 -13.33 0.92
CA LYS A 176 -6.02 -11.95 0.50
C LYS A 176 -6.89 -10.90 1.19
N LEU A 177 -8.20 -11.10 1.19
CA LEU A 177 -9.13 -10.15 1.80
C LEU A 177 -8.88 -9.99 3.31
N PHE A 178 -8.79 -11.11 4.04
CA PHE A 178 -8.54 -11.07 5.48
C PHE A 178 -7.12 -10.61 5.84
N SER A 179 -6.16 -10.82 4.94
CA SER A 179 -4.82 -10.25 5.08
C SER A 179 -4.89 -8.73 5.20
N GLU A 180 -5.53 -8.08 4.22
CA GLU A 180 -5.58 -6.61 4.19
C GLU A 180 -6.49 -6.02 5.26
N ILE A 181 -7.55 -6.71 5.68
CA ILE A 181 -8.32 -6.32 6.87
C ILE A 181 -7.39 -6.24 8.08
N ASN A 182 -6.58 -7.27 8.32
CA ASN A 182 -5.67 -7.30 9.47
C ASN A 182 -4.55 -6.24 9.36
N ILE A 183 -3.99 -6.03 8.18
CA ILE A 183 -2.94 -5.02 7.94
C ILE A 183 -3.52 -3.61 8.10
N ALA A 184 -4.70 -3.34 7.55
CA ALA A 184 -5.40 -2.07 7.71
C ALA A 184 -5.72 -1.77 9.18
N LEU A 185 -6.29 -2.74 9.92
CA LEU A 185 -6.55 -2.60 11.34
C LEU A 185 -5.28 -2.37 12.14
N TYR A 186 -4.22 -3.12 11.85
CA TYR A 186 -2.92 -2.93 12.49
C TYR A 186 -2.42 -1.49 12.34
N PHE A 187 -2.38 -0.96 11.11
CA PHE A 187 -1.90 0.40 10.88
C PHE A 187 -2.86 1.46 11.41
N TRP A 188 -4.17 1.21 11.41
CA TRP A 188 -5.14 2.06 12.09
C TRP A 188 -4.79 2.21 13.58
N TYR A 189 -4.66 1.10 14.31
CA TYR A 189 -4.37 1.13 15.75
C TYR A 189 -3.03 1.77 16.07
N VAL A 190 -1.98 1.42 15.31
CA VAL A 190 -0.64 1.98 15.50
C VAL A 190 -0.67 3.49 15.28
N CYS A 191 -1.20 3.95 14.15
CA CYS A 191 -1.22 5.37 13.82
C CYS A 191 -2.07 6.18 14.82
N TYR A 192 -3.25 5.68 15.17
CA TYR A 192 -4.13 6.30 16.16
C TYR A 192 -3.44 6.43 17.52
N GLY A 193 -2.82 5.34 18.01
CA GLY A 193 -2.12 5.34 19.29
C GLY A 193 -0.93 6.30 19.33
N GLU A 194 -0.18 6.41 18.23
CA GLU A 194 0.96 7.34 18.15
C GLU A 194 0.50 8.81 18.06
N ILE A 195 -0.63 9.10 17.42
CA ILE A 195 -1.24 10.44 17.44
C ILE A 195 -1.63 10.82 18.87
N LEU A 196 -2.41 9.99 19.56
CA LEU A 196 -2.85 10.27 20.93
C LEU A 196 -1.66 10.46 21.88
N ARG A 197 -0.65 9.59 21.79
CA ARG A 197 0.54 9.69 22.64
C ARG A 197 1.29 10.99 22.39
N SER A 198 1.39 11.42 21.13
CA SER A 198 2.10 12.65 20.76
C SER A 198 1.34 13.92 21.18
N LEU A 199 0.00 13.89 21.11
CA LEU A 199 -0.85 14.99 21.62
C LEU A 199 -0.70 15.13 23.14
N ASN A 200 -0.75 14.03 23.89
CA ASN A 200 -0.63 14.05 25.35
C ASN A 200 0.79 14.37 25.85
N SER A 201 1.81 14.22 24.99
CA SER A 201 3.20 14.52 25.32
C SER A 201 3.61 15.94 24.91
N SER A 202 2.75 16.66 24.18
CA SER A 202 3.00 18.04 23.79
C SER A 202 2.61 18.93 24.97
N PRO A 203 3.49 19.80 25.49
CA PRO A 203 3.09 20.78 26.49
C PRO A 203 1.95 21.63 25.92
N VAL A 204 0.87 21.76 26.68
CA VAL A 204 -0.21 22.71 26.38
C VAL A 204 0.43 24.09 26.43
N GLU A 205 0.60 24.72 25.26
CA GLU A 205 0.86 26.16 25.16
C GLU A 205 -0.41 26.95 25.49
#